data_AF-A0A969V7C3-F1
#
_entry.id   AF-A0A969V7C3-F1
#
_cell.length_a   1.000
_cell.length_b   1.000
_cell.length_c   1.000
_cell.angle_alpha   90.00
_cell.angle_beta   90.00
_cell.angle_gamma   90.00
#
_symmetry.space_group_name_H-M   'P 1'
#
loop_
_entity.id
_entity.type
_entity.pdbx_description
1 polymer ?
#
loop_
_entity_poly.entity_id
_entity_poly.type
_entity_poly.pdbx_seq_one_letter_code
_entity_poly.pdbx_strand_id
1 'polypeptide(L)'
;WQQTTNLSNWSLNYPLLIGNEPTGERPWKGYVSDVDIADRAISKNEVLQVFEHKNDSKYLGNSLLASYQLTGKGSYQDRTGQLPELLSQGQSPDIEDEKGVALSSSHWLKTREPVTFLSERIRETSQFTIMTTVATADTAQTGPARIISLSSDYLHRNFTLGQQRTDLDLRIRTPMTGANGADTKLSIPGIFADTNPHDIVITYSGATIKVYVDKSQSPYSLNLWELVPKEQKLFYYGLSFIPLGICLAFLTTLAKRKLTFNRLLLPCGILLPSLILEGILVSESGKSISLKNMLLSILFTAGAALILRWRASMVLRKEAFNKEQ
;
A
#
# COMPACT_ATOMS: atom_id res chain seq x y z
N TRP A 1 13.82 2.28 -4.57
CA TRP A 1 12.81 2.45 -3.52
C TRP A 1 11.44 2.69 -4.12
N GLN A 2 11.19 3.81 -4.83
CA GLN A 2 9.89 4.08 -5.48
C GLN A 2 9.36 2.94 -6.37
N GLN A 3 10.25 2.23 -7.08
CA GLN A 3 9.88 1.08 -7.90
C GLN A 3 9.19 -0.05 -7.12
N THR A 4 9.47 -0.23 -5.81
CA THR A 4 8.90 -1.34 -5.06
C THR A 4 7.47 -1.10 -4.59
N THR A 5 7.00 0.15 -4.70
CA THR A 5 5.63 0.56 -4.36
C THR A 5 4.89 1.07 -5.59
N ASN A 6 5.51 1.06 -6.77
CA ASN A 6 4.83 1.42 -8.01
C ASN A 6 3.88 0.28 -8.44
N LEU A 7 2.74 0.65 -9.04
CA LEU A 7 1.72 -0.25 -9.59
C LEU A 7 2.00 -0.71 -11.03
N SER A 8 3.15 -0.38 -11.60
CA SER A 8 3.54 -0.68 -12.99
C SER A 8 3.55 -2.17 -13.32
N ASN A 9 3.61 -3.03 -12.29
CA ASN A 9 3.59 -4.48 -12.39
C ASN A 9 2.18 -5.10 -12.34
N TRP A 10 1.12 -4.28 -12.37
CA TRP A 10 -0.26 -4.77 -12.45
C TRP A 10 -0.52 -5.50 -13.75
N SER A 11 -1.23 -6.62 -13.67
CA SER A 11 -1.67 -7.41 -14.82
C SER A 11 -2.77 -6.68 -15.57
N LEU A 12 -2.73 -6.73 -16.90
CA LEU A 12 -3.80 -6.20 -17.76
C LEU A 12 -4.95 -7.20 -17.98
N ASN A 13 -4.74 -8.46 -17.61
CA ASN A 13 -5.60 -9.58 -18.02
C ASN A 13 -6.62 -9.99 -16.95
N TYR A 14 -6.81 -9.19 -15.90
CA TYR A 14 -7.72 -9.54 -14.82
C TYR A 14 -9.11 -8.93 -15.02
N PRO A 15 -10.18 -9.71 -14.85
CA PRO A 15 -11.53 -9.17 -14.73
C PRO A 15 -11.72 -8.51 -13.36
N LEU A 16 -12.58 -7.50 -13.31
CA LEU A 16 -13.17 -6.99 -12.07
C LEU A 16 -14.28 -7.93 -11.60
N LEU A 17 -14.29 -8.23 -10.30
CA LEU A 17 -15.26 -9.08 -9.63
C LEU A 17 -15.84 -8.41 -8.40
N ILE A 18 -17.09 -8.75 -8.08
CA ILE A 18 -17.78 -8.31 -6.87
C ILE A 18 -18.42 -9.52 -6.19
N GLY A 19 -18.09 -9.76 -4.93
CA GLY A 19 -18.66 -10.82 -4.10
C GLY A 19 -17.98 -12.18 -4.16
N ASN A 20 -16.94 -12.36 -4.99
CA ASN A 20 -16.15 -13.60 -5.04
C ASN A 20 -14.82 -13.43 -5.81
N GLU A 21 -14.12 -14.54 -6.03
CA GLU A 21 -13.05 -14.71 -7.01
C GLU A 21 -13.55 -15.48 -8.25
N PRO A 22 -12.79 -15.50 -9.37
CA PRO A 22 -13.23 -16.17 -10.60
C PRO A 22 -13.56 -17.66 -10.43
N THR A 23 -12.92 -18.34 -9.46
CA THR A 23 -13.12 -19.77 -9.16
C THR A 23 -14.31 -20.04 -8.25
N GLY A 24 -14.89 -19.00 -7.63
CA GLY A 24 -16.00 -19.16 -6.68
C GLY A 24 -15.59 -19.51 -5.24
N GLU A 25 -14.30 -19.68 -4.95
CA GLU A 25 -13.79 -20.27 -3.71
C GLU A 25 -13.67 -19.30 -2.52
N ARG A 26 -13.84 -17.99 -2.74
CA ARG A 26 -13.70 -16.94 -1.71
C ARG A 26 -14.95 -16.06 -1.63
N PRO A 27 -16.15 -16.66 -1.48
CA PRO A 27 -17.40 -15.92 -1.55
C PRO A 27 -17.52 -14.93 -0.40
N TRP A 28 -18.17 -13.81 -0.68
CA TRP A 28 -18.58 -12.82 0.31
C TRP A 28 -20.10 -12.72 0.35
N LYS A 29 -20.65 -12.77 1.55
CA LYS A 29 -22.07 -12.69 1.85
C LYS A 29 -22.38 -11.29 2.37
N GLY A 30 -23.13 -10.53 1.57
CA GLY A 30 -23.48 -9.16 1.89
C GLY A 30 -24.05 -8.44 0.68
N TYR A 31 -24.03 -7.12 0.75
CA TYR A 31 -24.59 -6.23 -0.26
C TYR A 31 -23.56 -5.19 -0.69
N VAL A 32 -23.51 -4.88 -1.97
CA VAL A 32 -22.71 -3.78 -2.53
C VAL A 32 -23.66 -2.87 -3.32
N SER A 33 -23.74 -1.59 -2.98
CA SER A 33 -24.64 -0.63 -3.62
C SER A 33 -24.06 -0.05 -4.91
N ASP A 34 -22.77 0.22 -4.90
CA ASP A 34 -22.05 0.92 -5.95
C ASP A 34 -20.55 0.64 -5.89
N VAL A 35 -19.88 0.79 -7.03
CA VAL A 35 -18.43 0.74 -7.15
C VAL A 35 -17.96 1.78 -8.15
N ASP A 36 -17.20 2.75 -7.66
CA ASP A 36 -16.53 3.75 -8.49
C ASP A 36 -15.01 3.61 -8.34
N ILE A 37 -14.27 3.69 -9.46
CA ILE A 37 -12.81 3.59 -9.46
C ILE A 37 -12.21 4.75 -10.24
N ALA A 38 -11.22 5.43 -9.66
CA ALA A 38 -10.51 6.52 -10.30
C ALA A 38 -9.00 6.28 -10.36
N ASP A 39 -8.33 6.89 -11.34
CA ASP A 39 -6.89 6.75 -11.62
C ASP A 39 -5.98 7.66 -10.79
N ARG A 40 -6.53 8.35 -9.79
CA ARG A 40 -5.76 9.22 -8.90
C ARG A 40 -6.20 9.04 -7.46
N ALA A 41 -5.30 9.34 -6.52
CA ALA A 41 -5.69 9.54 -5.13
C ALA A 41 -6.40 10.89 -4.98
N ILE A 42 -7.51 10.90 -4.25
CA ILE A 42 -8.26 12.13 -3.97
C ILE A 42 -7.86 12.72 -2.61
N SER A 43 -7.98 14.03 -2.48
CA SER A 43 -7.67 14.77 -1.26
C SER A 43 -8.73 14.55 -0.17
N LYS A 44 -8.39 14.86 1.09
CA LYS A 44 -9.36 14.79 2.20
C LYS A 44 -10.62 15.62 1.93
N ASN A 45 -10.49 16.79 1.30
CA ASN A 45 -11.63 17.65 0.99
C ASN A 45 -12.54 17.03 -0.07
N GLU A 46 -11.95 16.41 -1.10
CA GLU A 46 -12.71 15.66 -2.12
C GLU A 46 -13.44 14.47 -1.50
N VAL A 47 -12.80 13.73 -0.58
CA VAL A 47 -13.47 12.63 0.16
C VAL A 47 -14.69 13.13 0.93
N LEU A 48 -14.61 14.28 1.59
CA LEU A 48 -15.77 14.86 2.28
C LEU A 48 -16.91 15.17 1.31
N GLN A 49 -16.58 15.65 0.11
CA GLN A 49 -17.57 15.88 -0.95
C GLN A 49 -18.22 14.58 -1.44
N VAL A 50 -17.46 13.48 -1.58
CA VAL A 50 -17.99 12.13 -1.88
C VAL A 50 -19.07 11.76 -0.86
N PHE A 51 -18.75 11.87 0.43
CA PHE A 51 -19.65 11.47 1.51
C PHE A 51 -20.87 12.38 1.67
N GLU A 52 -20.77 13.66 1.33
CA GLU A 52 -21.90 14.59 1.34
C GLU A 52 -22.89 14.29 0.21
N HIS A 53 -22.40 13.88 -0.95
CA HIS A 53 -23.21 13.66 -2.16
C HIS A 53 -23.45 12.17 -2.47
N LYS A 54 -23.43 11.28 -1.44
CA LYS A 54 -23.68 9.83 -1.59
C LYS A 54 -22.86 9.18 -2.71
N ASN A 55 -21.55 9.34 -2.67
CA ASN A 55 -20.62 8.82 -3.68
C ASN A 55 -20.79 9.41 -5.08
N ASP A 56 -21.32 10.64 -5.26
CA ASP A 56 -21.32 11.28 -6.57
C ASP A 56 -19.88 11.54 -7.06
N SER A 57 -19.39 10.67 -7.93
CA SER A 57 -18.03 10.68 -8.47
C SER A 57 -17.87 11.58 -9.70
N LYS A 58 -18.94 12.29 -10.14
CA LYS A 58 -18.89 13.16 -11.33
C LYS A 58 -17.83 14.26 -11.26
N TYR A 59 -17.52 14.76 -10.06
CA TYR A 59 -16.50 15.79 -9.88
C TYR A 59 -15.07 15.28 -10.14
N LEU A 60 -14.87 13.96 -10.21
CA LEU A 60 -13.59 13.35 -10.61
C LEU A 60 -13.31 13.50 -12.11
N GLY A 61 -14.32 13.85 -12.91
CA GLY A 61 -14.21 14.09 -14.34
C GLY A 61 -13.51 12.92 -15.05
N ASN A 62 -12.49 13.24 -15.84
CA ASN A 62 -11.76 12.25 -16.64
C ASN A 62 -10.94 11.24 -15.82
N SER A 63 -10.74 11.47 -14.52
CA SER A 63 -10.08 10.50 -13.66
C SER A 63 -10.98 9.34 -13.24
N LEU A 64 -12.31 9.48 -13.36
CA LEU A 64 -13.24 8.40 -13.09
C LEU A 64 -13.16 7.38 -14.23
N LEU A 65 -12.70 6.17 -13.91
CA LEU A 65 -12.49 5.08 -14.87
C LEU A 65 -13.62 4.06 -14.91
N ALA A 66 -14.40 3.97 -13.83
CA ALA A 66 -15.47 3.01 -13.67
C ALA A 66 -16.54 3.58 -12.76
N SER A 67 -17.80 3.37 -13.09
CA SER A 67 -18.92 3.65 -12.20
C SER A 67 -20.05 2.65 -12.39
N TYR A 68 -20.21 1.77 -11.41
CA TYR A 68 -21.27 0.76 -11.39
C TYR A 68 -22.27 1.09 -10.30
N GLN A 69 -23.55 1.16 -10.68
CA GLN A 69 -24.65 1.13 -9.73
C GLN A 69 -25.22 -0.27 -9.68
N LEU A 70 -25.27 -0.83 -8.48
CA LEU A 70 -25.65 -2.21 -8.24
C LEU A 70 -26.98 -2.31 -7.48
N THR A 71 -27.81 -1.27 -7.56
CA THR A 71 -29.17 -1.26 -7.03
C THR A 71 -30.18 -1.58 -8.14
N GLY A 72 -31.14 -2.47 -7.85
CA GLY A 72 -32.21 -2.91 -8.77
C GLY A 72 -31.86 -4.13 -9.63
N LYS A 73 -32.87 -4.71 -10.32
CA LYS A 73 -32.69 -5.78 -11.32
C LYS A 73 -32.21 -5.22 -12.66
N GLY A 74 -31.09 -5.71 -13.17
CA GLY A 74 -30.68 -5.36 -14.53
C GLY A 74 -29.26 -5.74 -14.92
N SER A 75 -28.89 -5.22 -16.09
CA SER A 75 -27.55 -5.20 -16.68
C SER A 75 -26.68 -4.21 -15.89
N TYR A 76 -25.63 -4.68 -15.19
CA TYR A 76 -24.75 -3.83 -14.38
C TYR A 76 -23.70 -3.16 -15.27
N GLN A 77 -24.17 -2.22 -16.10
CA GLN A 77 -23.32 -1.49 -17.04
C GLN A 77 -22.48 -0.43 -16.34
N ASP A 78 -21.26 -0.25 -16.83
CA ASP A 78 -20.42 0.87 -16.44
C ASP A 78 -21.00 2.17 -17.00
N ARG A 79 -21.35 3.11 -16.11
CA ARG A 79 -21.90 4.42 -16.46
C ARG A 79 -20.89 5.32 -17.15
N THR A 80 -19.59 5.06 -17.03
CA THR A 80 -18.57 5.80 -17.77
C THR A 80 -18.45 5.34 -19.23
N GLY A 81 -18.92 4.13 -19.53
CA GLY A 81 -18.80 3.49 -20.84
C GLY A 81 -17.37 3.06 -21.21
N GLN A 82 -16.44 3.04 -20.25
CA GLN A 82 -15.03 2.72 -20.48
C GLN A 82 -14.72 1.25 -20.17
N LEU A 83 -15.45 0.63 -19.24
CA LEU A 83 -15.25 -0.76 -18.83
C LEU A 83 -16.40 -1.69 -19.27
N PRO A 84 -16.13 -3.01 -19.41
CA PRO A 84 -17.16 -3.99 -19.71
C PRO A 84 -18.21 -4.10 -18.60
N GLU A 85 -19.42 -4.49 -18.99
CA GLU A 85 -20.50 -4.80 -18.05
C GLU A 85 -20.12 -5.91 -17.06
N LEU A 86 -20.59 -5.76 -15.81
CA LEU A 86 -20.58 -6.81 -14.79
C LEU A 86 -21.74 -7.79 -15.00
N LEU A 87 -21.43 -9.05 -15.25
CA LEU A 87 -22.40 -10.11 -15.46
C LEU A 87 -22.58 -10.95 -14.19
N SER A 88 -23.84 -11.23 -13.85
CA SER A 88 -24.19 -12.18 -12.79
C SER A 88 -23.64 -13.57 -13.09
N GLN A 89 -23.02 -14.16 -12.08
CA GLN A 89 -22.55 -15.53 -12.05
C GLN A 89 -23.42 -16.29 -11.05
N GLY A 90 -23.96 -17.43 -11.47
CA GLY A 90 -24.90 -18.21 -10.66
C GLY A 90 -26.31 -17.63 -10.62
N GLN A 91 -27.06 -17.91 -9.55
CA GLN A 91 -28.47 -17.56 -9.44
C GLN A 91 -28.67 -16.33 -8.55
N SER A 92 -29.07 -15.22 -9.17
CA SER A 92 -29.44 -14.01 -8.43
C SER A 92 -30.62 -14.30 -7.49
N PRO A 93 -30.57 -13.88 -6.22
CA PRO A 93 -31.75 -13.92 -5.37
C PRO A 93 -32.86 -13.04 -5.97
N ASP A 94 -34.11 -13.48 -5.80
CA ASP A 94 -35.29 -12.77 -6.35
C ASP A 94 -35.59 -11.45 -5.62
N ILE A 95 -34.99 -11.25 -4.45
CA ILE A 95 -35.21 -10.14 -3.54
C ILE A 95 -34.36 -8.94 -3.98
N GLU A 96 -35.02 -7.84 -4.33
CA GLU A 96 -34.37 -6.53 -4.42
C GLU A 96 -34.21 -5.96 -3.01
N ASP A 97 -33.01 -5.48 -2.69
CA ASP A 97 -32.70 -4.81 -1.44
C ASP A 97 -32.15 -3.41 -1.76
N GLU A 98 -32.58 -2.41 -0.98
CA GLU A 98 -32.10 -1.04 -1.12
C GLU A 98 -30.60 -0.90 -0.79
N LYS A 99 -30.02 -1.89 -0.08
CA LYS A 99 -28.58 -2.00 0.20
C LYS A 99 -27.73 -2.41 -1.00
N GLY A 100 -28.33 -2.70 -2.15
CA GLY A 100 -27.62 -3.08 -3.38
C GLY A 100 -27.71 -4.56 -3.74
N VAL A 101 -26.82 -5.02 -4.61
CA VAL A 101 -26.82 -6.39 -5.12
C VAL A 101 -26.45 -7.35 -4.00
N ALA A 102 -27.30 -8.34 -3.75
CA ALA A 102 -27.03 -9.36 -2.76
C ALA A 102 -26.06 -10.41 -3.32
N LEU A 103 -24.99 -10.65 -2.58
CA LEU A 103 -23.87 -11.51 -2.96
C LEU A 103 -23.77 -12.69 -2.00
N SER A 104 -23.33 -13.83 -2.53
CA SER A 104 -23.17 -15.07 -1.77
C SER A 104 -22.26 -16.06 -2.51
N SER A 105 -22.14 -17.28 -1.98
CA SER A 105 -21.50 -18.39 -2.70
C SER A 105 -22.22 -18.80 -3.99
N SER A 106 -23.50 -18.49 -4.15
CA SER A 106 -24.29 -18.84 -5.33
C SER A 106 -24.54 -17.67 -6.28
N HIS A 107 -24.15 -16.45 -5.90
CA HIS A 107 -24.34 -15.25 -6.71
C HIS A 107 -23.21 -14.24 -6.51
N TRP A 108 -22.50 -13.93 -7.58
CA TRP A 108 -21.48 -12.87 -7.61
C TRP A 108 -21.43 -12.22 -8.99
N LEU A 109 -20.71 -11.11 -9.12
CA LEU A 109 -20.57 -10.40 -10.39
C LEU A 109 -19.15 -10.52 -10.94
N LYS A 110 -19.04 -10.59 -12.27
CA LYS A 110 -17.77 -10.62 -12.99
C LYS A 110 -17.90 -9.87 -14.31
N THR A 111 -16.93 -9.02 -14.61
CA THR A 111 -16.85 -8.37 -15.92
C THR A 111 -16.73 -9.40 -17.04
N ARG A 112 -17.42 -9.14 -18.16
CA ARG A 112 -17.41 -10.07 -19.30
C ARG A 112 -16.01 -10.34 -19.85
N GLU A 113 -15.15 -9.33 -19.76
CA GLU A 113 -13.78 -9.32 -20.27
C GLU A 113 -12.85 -8.65 -19.25
N PRO A 114 -11.52 -8.87 -19.32
CA PRO A 114 -10.57 -8.14 -18.49
C PRO A 114 -10.71 -6.62 -18.59
N VAL A 115 -10.58 -5.93 -17.46
CA VAL A 115 -10.61 -4.45 -17.39
C VAL A 115 -9.23 -3.86 -17.74
N THR A 116 -8.79 -4.10 -18.97
CA THR A 116 -7.46 -3.71 -19.47
C THR A 116 -7.22 -2.22 -19.31
N PHE A 117 -8.16 -1.39 -19.77
CA PHE A 117 -8.08 0.07 -19.69
C PHE A 117 -7.88 0.58 -18.25
N LEU A 118 -8.65 0.04 -17.30
CA LEU A 118 -8.49 0.35 -15.87
C LEU A 118 -7.04 0.10 -15.39
N SER A 119 -6.50 -1.06 -15.74
CA SER A 119 -5.18 -1.49 -15.30
C SER A 119 -4.06 -0.69 -15.97
N GLU A 120 -4.22 -0.31 -17.24
CA GLU A 120 -3.27 0.56 -17.95
C GLU A 120 -3.19 1.94 -17.30
N ARG A 121 -4.33 2.57 -17.06
CA ARG A 121 -4.39 3.89 -16.44
C ARG A 121 -3.78 3.91 -15.04
N ILE A 122 -4.07 2.91 -14.21
CA ILE A 122 -3.47 2.81 -12.87
C ILE A 122 -1.96 2.52 -12.92
N ARG A 123 -1.47 1.78 -13.92
CA ARG A 123 -0.02 1.60 -14.12
C ARG A 123 0.67 2.92 -14.47
N GLU A 124 0.04 3.75 -15.29
CA GLU A 124 0.56 5.05 -15.73
C GLU A 124 0.61 6.06 -14.58
N THR A 125 -0.47 6.17 -13.80
CA THR A 125 -0.56 7.15 -12.72
C THR A 125 0.10 6.67 -11.42
N SER A 126 0.20 5.34 -11.25
CA SER A 126 0.63 4.68 -10.02
C SER A 126 -0.19 5.09 -8.78
N GLN A 127 -1.45 5.45 -9.02
CA GLN A 127 -2.39 5.92 -8.02
C GLN A 127 -3.78 5.42 -8.35
N PHE A 128 -4.62 5.29 -7.33
CA PHE A 128 -6.04 5.04 -7.55
C PHE A 128 -6.89 5.47 -6.35
N THR A 129 -8.19 5.56 -6.60
CA THR A 129 -9.23 5.64 -5.57
C THR A 129 -10.30 4.60 -5.87
N ILE A 130 -10.80 3.90 -4.85
CA ILE A 130 -12.00 3.06 -4.90
C ILE A 130 -13.01 3.67 -3.94
N MET A 131 -14.24 3.91 -4.41
CA MET A 131 -15.37 4.34 -3.59
C MET A 131 -16.47 3.28 -3.72
N THR A 132 -17.06 2.89 -2.60
CA THR A 132 -18.11 1.88 -2.57
C THR A 132 -18.90 1.95 -1.28
N THR A 133 -20.18 1.64 -1.35
CA THR A 133 -21.02 1.38 -0.17
C THR A 133 -21.27 -0.12 -0.03
N VAL A 134 -20.95 -0.67 1.14
CA VAL A 134 -20.99 -2.11 1.40
C VAL A 134 -21.67 -2.43 2.73
N ALA A 135 -22.45 -3.50 2.78
CA ALA A 135 -23.07 -4.00 4.02
C ALA A 135 -22.82 -5.50 4.15
N THR A 136 -22.12 -5.94 5.20
CA THR A 136 -21.97 -7.37 5.42
C THR A 136 -23.28 -8.00 5.87
N ALA A 137 -23.53 -9.25 5.46
CA ALA A 137 -24.64 -10.05 5.99
C ALA A 137 -24.14 -11.09 7.03
N ASP A 138 -22.84 -11.15 7.29
CA ASP A 138 -22.22 -12.06 8.25
C ASP A 138 -20.94 -11.42 8.83
N THR A 139 -20.95 -11.11 10.13
CA THR A 139 -19.81 -10.49 10.81
C THR A 139 -18.69 -11.48 11.14
N ALA A 140 -18.93 -12.78 10.97
CA ALA A 140 -18.00 -13.86 11.29
C ALA A 140 -17.29 -14.46 10.05
N GLN A 141 -17.40 -13.82 8.89
CA GLN A 141 -16.79 -14.32 7.64
C GLN A 141 -15.27 -14.53 7.76
N THR A 142 -14.74 -15.49 7.01
CA THR A 142 -13.31 -15.82 7.00
C THR A 142 -12.81 -15.99 5.59
N GLY A 143 -11.50 -15.80 5.36
CA GLY A 143 -10.86 -16.27 4.13
C GLY A 143 -10.18 -15.22 3.26
N PRO A 144 -9.78 -14.04 3.78
CA PRO A 144 -10.67 -12.89 3.67
C PRO A 144 -11.66 -13.02 2.49
N ALA A 145 -12.95 -13.07 2.77
CA ALA A 145 -14.02 -13.16 1.78
C ALA A 145 -13.99 -11.95 0.82
N ARG A 146 -14.13 -12.14 -0.51
CA ARG A 146 -13.87 -11.06 -1.48
C ARG A 146 -15.08 -10.17 -1.73
N ILE A 147 -14.96 -8.90 -1.37
CA ILE A 147 -15.98 -7.89 -1.63
C ILE A 147 -15.82 -7.36 -3.05
N ILE A 148 -14.65 -6.81 -3.36
CA ILE A 148 -14.30 -6.32 -4.70
C ILE A 148 -12.88 -6.80 -5.00
N SER A 149 -12.67 -7.43 -6.15
CA SER A 149 -11.34 -7.91 -6.54
C SER A 149 -11.06 -7.73 -8.02
N LEU A 150 -9.79 -7.44 -8.33
CA LEU A 150 -9.26 -7.45 -9.68
C LEU A 150 -8.22 -8.57 -9.76
N SER A 151 -8.66 -9.78 -10.12
CA SER A 151 -7.89 -11.01 -9.94
C SER A 151 -8.21 -12.07 -11.00
N SER A 152 -7.28 -13.00 -11.23
CA SER A 152 -7.55 -14.23 -11.96
C SER A 152 -7.91 -15.40 -11.05
N ASP A 153 -7.42 -15.38 -9.80
CA ASP A 153 -7.60 -16.44 -8.80
C ASP A 153 -7.14 -15.97 -7.39
N TYR A 154 -7.11 -16.89 -6.42
CA TYR A 154 -6.76 -16.62 -5.02
C TYR A 154 -5.27 -16.30 -4.78
N LEU A 155 -4.39 -16.61 -5.74
CA LEU A 155 -2.94 -16.39 -5.72
C LEU A 155 -2.47 -15.24 -6.62
N HIS A 156 -3.33 -14.73 -7.51
CA HIS A 156 -2.95 -13.73 -8.50
C HIS A 156 -3.99 -12.62 -8.61
N ARG A 157 -3.58 -11.41 -8.21
CA ARG A 157 -4.45 -10.22 -8.22
C ARG A 157 -3.66 -8.93 -8.37
N ASN A 158 -4.35 -7.89 -8.80
CA ASN A 158 -3.88 -6.51 -8.71
C ASN A 158 -4.31 -5.90 -7.37
N PHE A 159 -5.58 -6.06 -7.01
CA PHE A 159 -6.06 -5.68 -5.69
C PHE A 159 -7.23 -6.54 -5.20
N THR A 160 -7.51 -6.46 -3.91
CA THR A 160 -8.72 -7.02 -3.28
C THR A 160 -9.09 -6.19 -2.06
N LEU A 161 -10.38 -5.85 -1.97
CA LEU A 161 -11.08 -5.51 -0.74
C LEU A 161 -11.76 -6.78 -0.25
N GLY A 162 -11.42 -7.24 0.95
CA GLY A 162 -12.00 -8.42 1.55
C GLY A 162 -12.43 -8.19 2.99
N GLN A 163 -13.28 -9.08 3.48
CA GLN A 163 -13.66 -9.11 4.89
C GLN A 163 -12.99 -10.30 5.58
N GLN A 164 -12.36 -10.05 6.73
CA GLN A 164 -11.86 -11.07 7.64
C GLN A 164 -12.41 -10.79 9.04
N ARG A 165 -13.36 -11.62 9.49
CA ARG A 165 -14.20 -11.37 10.67
C ARG A 165 -14.84 -9.98 10.55
N THR A 166 -14.60 -9.10 11.50
CA THR A 166 -15.10 -7.72 11.53
C THR A 166 -14.21 -6.75 10.75
N ASP A 167 -13.10 -7.19 10.18
CA ASP A 167 -12.08 -6.30 9.66
C ASP A 167 -12.12 -6.23 8.13
N LEU A 168 -11.81 -5.05 7.59
CA LEU A 168 -11.53 -4.85 6.18
C LEU A 168 -10.07 -5.24 5.91
N ASP A 169 -9.85 -6.33 5.18
CA ASP A 169 -8.55 -6.81 4.72
C ASP A 169 -8.31 -6.33 3.29
N LEU A 170 -7.23 -5.58 3.09
CA LEU A 170 -6.82 -5.07 1.80
C LEU A 170 -5.62 -5.87 1.28
N ARG A 171 -5.61 -6.12 -0.02
CA ARG A 171 -4.45 -6.66 -0.73
C ARG A 171 -4.21 -5.81 -1.94
N ILE A 172 -3.00 -5.29 -2.09
CA ILE A 172 -2.62 -4.43 -3.22
C ILE A 172 -1.28 -4.94 -3.73
N ARG A 173 -1.21 -5.28 -5.01
CA ARG A 173 0.01 -5.78 -5.66
C ARG A 173 0.97 -4.63 -5.90
N THR A 174 2.17 -4.80 -5.38
CA THR A 174 3.36 -3.99 -5.62
C THR A 174 4.55 -4.95 -5.60
N PRO A 175 5.75 -4.56 -6.08
CA PRO A 175 6.90 -5.44 -5.90
C PRO A 175 7.25 -5.71 -4.42
N MET A 176 6.84 -4.85 -3.49
CA MET A 176 7.06 -5.05 -2.05
C MET A 176 6.04 -5.99 -1.38
N THR A 177 4.81 -6.04 -1.89
CA THR A 177 3.71 -6.84 -1.32
C THR A 177 3.51 -8.19 -2.04
N GLY A 178 4.33 -8.45 -3.06
CA GLY A 178 4.33 -9.68 -3.84
C GLY A 178 3.28 -9.70 -4.96
N ALA A 179 3.37 -10.70 -5.84
CA ALA A 179 2.44 -10.89 -6.96
C ALA A 179 0.98 -11.10 -6.53
N ASN A 180 0.78 -11.49 -5.26
CA ASN A 180 -0.51 -11.73 -4.64
C ASN A 180 -0.95 -10.59 -3.69
N GLY A 181 -0.14 -9.55 -3.52
CA GLY A 181 -0.42 -8.43 -2.61
C GLY A 181 -0.65 -8.83 -1.15
N ALA A 182 -0.10 -9.97 -0.71
CA ALA A 182 -0.40 -10.60 0.58
C ALA A 182 0.80 -10.65 1.54
N ASP A 183 2.00 -10.26 1.08
CA ASP A 183 3.22 -10.33 1.89
C ASP A 183 3.22 -9.28 3.03
N THR A 184 2.29 -8.32 2.98
CA THR A 184 2.06 -7.32 4.00
C THR A 184 0.59 -7.35 4.42
N LYS A 185 0.32 -7.44 5.72
CA LYS A 185 -1.05 -7.38 6.25
C LYS A 185 -1.53 -5.93 6.27
N LEU A 186 -2.56 -5.64 5.49
CA LEU A 186 -3.22 -4.33 5.43
C LEU A 186 -4.66 -4.53 5.93
N SER A 187 -4.91 -4.22 7.20
CA SER A 187 -6.18 -4.55 7.85
C SER A 187 -6.70 -3.36 8.64
N ILE A 188 -7.95 -2.98 8.40
CA ILE A 188 -8.63 -1.93 9.15
C ILE A 188 -9.67 -2.60 10.07
N PRO A 189 -9.55 -2.42 11.39
CA PRO A 189 -10.37 -3.17 12.34
C PRO A 189 -11.80 -2.64 12.41
N GLY A 190 -12.76 -3.55 12.59
CA GLY A 190 -14.11 -3.22 13.03
C GLY A 190 -15.05 -2.59 11.99
N ILE A 191 -14.67 -2.53 10.72
CA ILE A 191 -15.51 -1.97 9.64
C ILE A 191 -16.78 -2.81 9.42
N PHE A 192 -16.73 -4.11 9.72
CA PHE A 192 -17.83 -5.06 9.55
C PHE A 192 -18.25 -5.65 10.91
N ALA A 193 -18.23 -4.83 11.95
CA ALA A 193 -18.69 -5.22 13.30
C ALA A 193 -20.22 -5.30 13.41
N ASP A 194 -20.94 -4.69 12.47
CA ASP A 194 -22.39 -4.76 12.33
C ASP A 194 -22.78 -5.02 10.86
N THR A 195 -24.09 -4.99 10.55
CA THR A 195 -24.64 -5.30 9.22
C THR A 195 -25.26 -4.07 8.52
N ASN A 196 -24.93 -2.88 9.01
CA ASN A 196 -25.33 -1.62 8.39
C ASN A 196 -24.49 -1.37 7.12
N PRO A 197 -25.01 -0.58 6.17
CA PRO A 197 -24.20 -0.08 5.07
C PRO A 197 -23.12 0.89 5.58
N HIS A 198 -21.90 0.71 5.08
CA HIS A 198 -20.77 1.59 5.32
C HIS A 198 -20.26 2.19 4.01
N ASP A 199 -20.05 3.50 3.99
CA ASP A 199 -19.45 4.20 2.86
C ASP A 199 -17.93 4.16 3.01
N ILE A 200 -17.23 3.52 2.07
CA ILE A 200 -15.79 3.32 2.12
C ILE A 200 -15.11 4.00 0.94
N VAL A 201 -14.11 4.82 1.25
CA VAL A 201 -13.20 5.41 0.25
C VAL A 201 -11.77 4.99 0.54
N ILE A 202 -11.14 4.32 -0.42
CA ILE A 202 -9.76 3.85 -0.32
C ILE A 202 -8.93 4.57 -1.38
N THR A 203 -7.87 5.23 -0.96
CA THR A 203 -6.91 5.89 -1.86
C THR A 203 -5.54 5.24 -1.74
N TYR A 204 -4.83 5.16 -2.86
CA TYR A 204 -3.44 4.73 -2.91
C TYR A 204 -2.60 5.78 -3.65
N SER A 205 -1.54 6.28 -3.00
CA SER A 205 -0.53 7.11 -3.64
C SER A 205 0.78 7.07 -2.87
N GLY A 206 1.91 6.97 -3.58
CA GLY A 206 3.24 7.10 -2.98
C GLY A 206 3.49 6.12 -1.82
N ALA A 207 3.09 4.86 -1.95
CA ALA A 207 3.17 3.83 -0.92
C ALA A 207 2.22 4.00 0.29
N THR A 208 1.39 5.04 0.28
CA THR A 208 0.42 5.32 1.33
C THR A 208 -0.98 4.90 0.89
N ILE A 209 -1.63 4.10 1.74
CA ILE A 209 -3.04 3.73 1.63
C ILE A 209 -3.80 4.53 2.68
N LYS A 210 -4.85 5.24 2.26
CA LYS A 210 -5.79 5.87 3.19
C LYS A 210 -7.17 5.29 3.01
N VAL A 211 -7.81 4.96 4.12
CA VAL A 211 -9.17 4.40 4.16
C VAL A 211 -10.04 5.33 4.99
N TYR A 212 -11.10 5.84 4.38
CA TYR A 212 -12.10 6.68 5.01
C TYR A 212 -13.41 5.88 5.10
N VAL A 213 -14.11 6.01 6.23
CA VAL A 213 -15.34 5.26 6.53
C VAL A 213 -16.38 6.21 7.15
N ASP A 214 -17.62 6.14 6.69
CA ASP A 214 -18.81 6.80 7.27
C ASP A 214 -18.62 8.27 7.68
N LYS A 215 -18.11 9.10 6.75
CA LYS A 215 -17.87 10.53 6.98
C LYS A 215 -16.84 10.86 8.07
N SER A 216 -16.09 9.87 8.56
CA SER A 216 -14.99 10.10 9.50
C SER A 216 -13.97 11.07 8.90
N GLN A 217 -13.67 12.13 9.66
CA GLN A 217 -12.68 13.13 9.25
C GLN A 217 -11.24 12.61 9.29
N SER A 218 -11.00 11.49 9.97
CA SER A 218 -9.67 10.92 10.16
C SER A 218 -9.59 9.58 9.44
N PRO A 219 -8.80 9.48 8.35
CA PRO A 219 -8.60 8.20 7.68
C PRO A 219 -7.72 7.29 8.52
N TYR A 220 -7.92 5.99 8.35
CA TYR A 220 -6.85 5.03 8.63
C TYR A 220 -5.77 5.21 7.57
N SER A 221 -4.51 5.36 8.01
CA SER A 221 -3.37 5.56 7.11
C SER A 221 -2.37 4.44 7.32
N LEU A 222 -2.08 3.70 6.25
CA LEU A 222 -1.09 2.63 6.22
C LEU A 222 -0.01 2.99 5.21
N ASN A 223 1.24 3.11 5.66
CA ASN A 223 2.37 3.28 4.75
C ASN A 223 3.10 1.95 4.60
N LEU A 224 3.22 1.47 3.36
CA LEU A 224 3.85 0.20 3.04
C LEU A 224 5.27 0.06 3.64
N TRP A 225 6.05 1.14 3.69
CA TRP A 225 7.40 1.13 4.25
C TRP A 225 7.46 0.99 5.75
N GLU A 226 6.42 1.45 6.44
CA GLU A 226 6.30 1.31 7.89
C GLU A 226 5.94 -0.14 8.28
N LEU A 227 5.41 -0.91 7.34
CA LEU A 227 4.97 -2.29 7.53
C LEU A 227 6.03 -3.33 7.12
N VAL A 228 7.18 -2.89 6.60
CA VAL A 228 8.31 -3.79 6.30
C VAL A 228 8.78 -4.48 7.58
N PRO A 229 8.95 -5.82 7.59
CA PRO A 229 9.44 -6.57 8.75
C PRO A 229 10.76 -6.01 9.30
N LYS A 230 10.91 -6.06 10.63
CA LYS A 230 12.05 -5.44 11.34
C LYS A 230 13.39 -6.04 10.88
N GLU A 231 13.42 -7.33 10.60
CA GLU A 231 14.60 -8.08 10.20
C GLU A 231 15.09 -7.63 8.82
N GLN A 232 14.18 -7.52 7.86
CA GLN A 232 14.48 -7.03 6.52
C GLN A 232 14.96 -5.57 6.57
N LYS A 233 14.27 -4.75 7.37
CA LYS A 233 14.67 -3.36 7.59
C LYS A 233 16.08 -3.25 8.17
N LEU A 234 16.41 -4.06 9.18
CA LEU A 234 17.74 -4.10 9.78
C LEU A 234 18.80 -4.47 8.74
N PHE A 235 18.51 -5.48 7.91
CA PHE A 235 19.39 -5.91 6.84
C PHE A 235 19.65 -4.81 5.80
N TYR A 236 18.60 -4.15 5.29
CA TYR A 236 18.75 -3.06 4.32
C TYR A 236 19.53 -1.87 4.87
N TYR A 237 19.28 -1.49 6.13
CA TYR A 237 20.03 -0.43 6.78
C TYR A 237 21.49 -0.83 7.01
N GLY A 238 21.76 -2.07 7.44
CA GLY A 238 23.12 -2.59 7.57
C GLY A 238 23.87 -2.55 6.25
N LEU A 239 23.26 -3.07 5.18
CA LEU A 239 23.86 -3.10 3.84
C LEU A 239 24.17 -1.71 3.29
N SER A 240 23.33 -0.72 3.61
CA SER A 240 23.49 0.65 3.12
C SER A 240 24.50 1.47 3.94
N PHE A 241 24.46 1.36 5.27
CA PHE A 241 25.18 2.28 6.16
C PHE A 241 26.49 1.73 6.72
N ILE A 242 26.69 0.41 6.77
CA ILE A 242 27.98 -0.18 7.17
C ILE A 242 29.09 0.21 6.17
N PRO A 243 28.90 0.10 4.84
CA PRO A 243 29.93 0.51 3.88
C PRO A 243 30.27 2.00 3.99
N LEU A 244 29.27 2.86 4.20
CA LEU A 244 29.48 4.29 4.42
C LEU A 244 30.32 4.55 5.67
N GLY A 245 30.06 3.83 6.77
CA GLY A 245 30.87 3.90 7.99
C GLY A 245 32.32 3.46 7.77
N ILE A 246 32.54 2.40 6.97
CA ILE A 246 33.88 1.93 6.59
C ILE A 246 34.61 3.00 5.77
N CYS A 247 33.97 3.58 4.74
CA CYS A 247 34.53 4.67 3.94
C CYS A 247 34.87 5.88 4.81
N LEU A 248 33.98 6.27 5.73
CA LEU A 248 34.21 7.36 6.66
C LEU A 248 35.42 7.11 7.57
N ALA A 249 35.60 5.87 8.06
CA ALA A 249 36.77 5.50 8.84
C ALA A 249 38.07 5.62 8.03
N PHE A 250 38.08 5.17 6.77
CA PHE A 250 39.26 5.35 5.91
C PHE A 250 39.56 6.83 5.66
N LEU A 251 38.55 7.63 5.27
CA LEU A 251 38.71 9.06 5.01
C LEU A 251 39.25 9.80 6.24
N THR A 252 38.69 9.55 7.41
CA THR A 252 39.10 10.21 8.66
C THR A 252 40.46 9.73 9.20
N THR A 253 40.90 8.52 8.82
CA THR A 253 42.22 7.98 9.18
C THR A 253 43.32 8.44 8.22
N LEU A 254 43.00 8.54 6.92
CA LEU A 254 43.94 8.96 5.87
C LEU A 254 44.08 10.49 5.76
N ALA A 255 43.08 11.26 6.22
CA ALA A 255 43.13 12.71 6.24
C ALA A 255 44.25 13.23 7.16
N LYS A 256 45.45 13.42 6.62
CA LYS A 256 46.61 13.95 7.33
C LYS A 256 46.34 15.37 7.87
N ARG A 257 46.48 15.51 9.19
CA ARG A 257 46.91 16.70 9.98
C ARG A 257 46.13 18.03 9.93
N LYS A 258 44.99 18.19 9.23
CA LYS A 258 44.07 19.33 9.52
C LYS A 258 43.06 18.95 10.60
N LEU A 259 43.42 19.17 11.86
CA LEU A 259 42.66 18.77 13.05
C LEU A 259 41.19 19.26 13.04
N THR A 260 40.95 20.47 12.52
CA THR A 260 39.62 21.09 12.42
C THR A 260 38.72 20.43 11.39
N PHE A 261 39.24 20.11 10.20
CA PHE A 261 38.47 19.42 9.15
C PHE A 261 38.02 18.03 9.61
N ASN A 262 38.90 17.29 10.31
CA ASN A 262 38.59 15.95 10.80
C ASN A 262 37.56 15.96 11.96
N ARG A 263 37.52 17.03 12.77
CA ARG A 263 36.53 17.21 13.85
C ARG A 263 35.11 17.39 13.35
N LEU A 264 34.93 18.00 12.17
CA LEU A 264 33.62 18.17 11.53
C LEU A 264 33.26 16.98 10.64
N LEU A 265 34.24 16.40 9.94
CA LEU A 265 34.01 15.32 8.98
C LEU A 265 33.33 14.09 9.61
N LEU A 266 33.75 13.69 10.80
CA LEU A 266 33.19 12.52 11.48
C LEU A 266 31.70 12.70 11.86
N PRO A 267 31.29 13.72 12.63
CA PRO A 267 29.88 13.90 12.96
C PRO A 267 29.03 14.17 11.71
N CYS A 268 29.52 14.96 10.75
CA CYS A 268 28.81 15.19 9.49
C CYS A 268 28.64 13.90 8.68
N GLY A 269 29.68 13.09 8.56
CA GLY A 269 29.64 11.82 7.84
C GLY A 269 28.74 10.76 8.49
N ILE A 270 28.52 10.84 9.80
CA ILE A 270 27.56 9.98 10.52
C ILE A 270 26.12 10.48 10.33
N LEU A 271 25.88 11.79 10.43
CA LEU A 271 24.53 12.37 10.48
C LEU A 271 23.94 12.63 9.09
N LEU A 272 24.72 13.15 8.15
CA LEU A 272 24.21 13.58 6.84
C LEU A 272 23.59 12.44 6.03
N PRO A 273 24.20 11.24 5.90
CA PRO A 273 23.57 10.15 5.15
C PRO A 273 22.21 9.73 5.74
N SER A 274 22.09 9.78 7.06
CA SER A 274 20.84 9.50 7.78
C SER A 274 19.76 10.54 7.48
N LEU A 275 20.11 11.83 7.56
CA LEU A 275 19.22 12.95 7.25
C LEU A 275 18.79 12.95 5.78
N ILE A 276 19.72 12.70 4.85
CA ILE A 276 19.45 12.64 3.41
C ILE A 276 18.47 11.50 3.11
N LEU A 277 18.74 10.28 3.61
CA LEU A 277 17.84 9.16 3.36
C LEU A 277 16.45 9.41 3.95
N GLU A 278 16.36 9.89 5.19
CA GLU A 278 15.06 10.15 5.81
C GLU A 278 14.30 11.27 5.11
N GLY A 279 15.00 12.34 4.67
CA GLY A 279 14.42 13.42 3.87
C GLY A 279 13.86 12.92 2.53
N ILE A 280 14.60 12.05 1.83
CA ILE A 280 14.12 11.41 0.59
C ILE A 280 12.89 10.56 0.90
N LEU A 281 12.92 9.71 1.93
CA LEU A 281 11.79 8.85 2.25
C LEU A 281 10.54 9.65 2.64
N VAL A 282 10.68 10.75 3.39
CA VAL A 282 9.55 11.64 3.75
C VAL A 282 8.98 12.32 2.51
N SER A 283 9.84 12.87 1.65
CA SER A 283 9.42 13.55 0.42
C SER A 283 8.72 12.61 -0.56
N GLU A 284 9.23 11.40 -0.74
CA GLU A 284 8.75 10.46 -1.77
C GLU A 284 7.56 9.61 -1.30
N SER A 285 7.47 9.28 -0.01
CA SER A 285 6.43 8.38 0.49
C SER A 285 5.33 9.07 1.31
N GLY A 286 5.49 10.36 1.61
CA GLY A 286 4.57 11.11 2.47
C GLY A 286 4.52 10.63 3.92
N LYS A 287 5.44 9.75 4.35
CA LYS A 287 5.52 9.26 5.73
C LYS A 287 6.03 10.34 6.68
N SER A 288 5.76 10.15 7.97
CA SER A 288 6.30 11.01 9.02
C SER A 288 7.79 10.76 9.26
N ILE A 289 8.49 11.78 9.79
CA ILE A 289 9.90 11.64 10.17
C ILE A 289 10.02 10.57 11.24
N SER A 290 10.87 9.56 10.97
CA SER A 290 11.11 8.45 11.88
C SER A 290 12.46 8.60 12.57
N LEU A 291 12.44 9.11 13.81
CA LEU A 291 13.62 9.16 14.67
C LEU A 291 14.26 7.78 14.86
N LYS A 292 13.45 6.72 14.92
CA LYS A 292 13.94 5.33 15.03
C LYS A 292 14.79 4.93 13.82
N ASN A 293 14.36 5.28 12.61
CA ASN A 293 15.12 5.02 11.38
C ASN A 293 16.43 5.79 11.36
N MET A 294 16.37 7.07 11.75
CA MET A 294 17.55 7.93 11.78
C MET A 294 18.59 7.42 12.79
N LEU A 295 18.15 7.03 13.99
CA LEU A 295 19.01 6.45 15.00
C LEU A 295 19.62 5.12 14.53
N LEU A 296 18.86 4.30 13.80
CA LEU A 296 19.36 3.03 13.28
C LEU A 296 20.46 3.21 12.23
N SER A 297 20.30 4.13 11.28
CA SER A 297 21.34 4.43 10.29
C SER A 297 22.57 5.09 10.91
N ILE A 298 22.37 5.98 11.88
CA ILE A 298 23.45 6.57 12.68
C ILE A 298 24.23 5.47 13.42
N LEU A 299 23.53 4.53 14.05
CA LEU A 299 24.13 3.41 14.77
C LEU A 299 25.02 2.56 13.85
N PHE A 300 24.53 2.16 12.67
CA PHE A 300 25.32 1.38 11.73
C PHE A 300 26.55 2.14 11.20
N THR A 301 26.36 3.40 10.82
CA THR A 301 27.44 4.24 10.27
C THR A 301 28.51 4.50 11.33
N ALA A 302 28.10 4.96 12.52
CA ALA A 302 29.00 5.26 13.62
C ALA A 302 29.69 4.00 14.16
N GLY A 303 28.94 2.91 14.34
CA GLY A 303 29.47 1.63 14.82
C GLY A 303 30.57 1.09 13.91
N ALA A 304 30.29 1.00 12.61
CA ALA A 304 31.30 0.55 11.63
C ALA A 304 32.52 1.48 11.60
N ALA A 305 32.31 2.80 11.62
CA ALA A 305 33.39 3.77 11.59
C ALA A 305 34.29 3.69 12.83
N LEU A 306 33.69 3.63 14.04
CA LEU A 306 34.42 3.62 15.31
C LEU A 306 35.19 2.31 15.50
N ILE A 307 34.58 1.15 15.18
CA ILE A 307 35.24 -0.16 15.27
C ILE A 307 36.48 -0.19 14.37
N LEU A 308 36.37 0.28 13.13
CA LEU A 308 37.49 0.26 12.18
C LEU A 308 38.60 1.24 12.59
N ARG A 309 38.25 2.45 13.05
CA ARG A 309 39.23 3.41 13.56
C ARG A 309 39.96 2.89 14.79
N TRP A 310 39.24 2.24 15.71
CA TRP A 310 39.85 1.63 16.89
C TRP A 310 40.84 0.54 16.49
N ARG A 311 40.45 -0.37 15.58
CA ARG A 311 41.33 -1.40 14.99
C ARG A 311 42.57 -0.80 14.33
N ALA A 312 42.41 0.21 13.48
CA ALA A 312 43.52 0.89 12.81
C ALA A 312 44.50 1.52 13.81
N SER A 313 43.98 2.16 14.87
CA SER A 313 44.82 2.76 15.91
C SER A 313 45.65 1.73 16.68
N MET A 314 45.11 0.53 16.94
CA MET A 314 45.84 -0.55 17.59
C MET A 314 46.96 -1.09 16.72
N VAL A 315 46.71 -1.26 15.41
CA VAL A 315 47.73 -1.73 14.46
C VAL A 315 48.87 -0.72 14.34
N LEU A 316 48.56 0.57 14.19
CA LEU A 316 49.57 1.63 14.10
C LEU A 316 50.41 1.74 15.38
N ARG A 317 49.80 1.57 16.56
CA ARG A 317 50.54 1.55 17.84
C ARG A 317 51.48 0.35 17.94
N LYS A 318 51.04 -0.82 17.47
CA LYS A 318 51.87 -2.04 17.46
C LYS A 318 53.05 -1.93 16.50
N GLU A 319 52.85 -1.36 15.31
CA GLU A 319 53.94 -1.10 14.35
C GLU A 319 54.96 -0.07 14.87
N ALA A 320 54.50 0.98 15.55
CA ALA A 320 55.38 1.96 16.16
C ALA A 320 56.26 1.34 17.26
N PHE A 321 55.66 0.52 18.13
CA PHE A 321 56.39 -0.20 19.18
C PHE A 321 57.44 -1.16 18.61
N ASN A 322 57.11 -1.89 17.53
CA ASN A 322 58.05 -2.81 16.87
C ASN A 322 59.21 -2.11 16.13
N LYS A 323 59.08 -0.81 15.82
CA LYS A 323 60.15 -0.01 15.17
C LYS A 323 61.11 0.64 16.18
N GLU A 324 60.72 0.73 17.44
CA GLU A 324 61.53 1.29 18.53
C GLU A 324 62.38 0.23 19.25
N GLN A 325 62.14 -1.06 18.97
CA GLN A 325 63.02 -2.18 19.35
C GLN A 325 64.04 -2.50 18.24
#